data_AF-A0A7S0TKM4-F1
#
_entry.id   AF-A0A7S0TKM4-F1
#
_cell.length_a   1.000
_cell.length_b   1.000
_cell.length_c   1.000
_cell.angle_alpha   90.00
_cell.angle_beta   90.00
_cell.angle_gamma   90.00
#
_symmetry.space_group_name_H-M   'P 1'
#
loop_
_entity.id
_entity.type
_entity.pdbx_description
1 polymer ?
#
loop_
_entity_poly.entity_id
_entity_poly.type
_entity_poly.pdbx_seq_one_letter_code
_entity_poly.pdbx_strand_id
1 'polypeptide(L)'
;VGEEGASGGQRVRAVDRASVFVLGRRPAECRSTTWVSDSTLKCVVPALPMVSQSVDEAGRTVAASVQVQVLSSRSRATGDSVLTYTNVPAYYSCDNNRVAADQAAQQTCFKCCRTACVKDQFSVGSSLKGQAFSWCDDRCSQYCGYSSRGRGRRLVRLRRLLEWRGILEGNT
;
A
#
# COMPACT_ATOMS: atom_id res chain seq x y z
N VAL A 1 51.27 -29.46 -26.87
CA VAL A 1 51.28 -28.11 -27.49
C VAL A 1 49.85 -27.61 -27.35
N GLY A 2 49.45 -26.91 -26.29
CA GLY A 2 49.95 -25.60 -25.82
C GLY A 2 49.37 -24.53 -26.75
N GLU A 3 48.29 -23.84 -26.34
CA GLU A 3 48.29 -22.40 -25.92
C GLU A 3 48.40 -21.46 -27.14
N GLU A 4 47.64 -20.39 -27.42
CA GLU A 4 46.70 -19.42 -26.80
C GLU A 4 45.91 -18.79 -28.00
N GLY A 5 44.90 -17.91 -27.94
CA GLY A 5 44.34 -17.04 -26.91
C GLY A 5 43.03 -16.41 -27.47
N ALA A 6 42.07 -16.17 -26.59
CA ALA A 6 41.71 -14.82 -26.14
C ALA A 6 40.87 -13.98 -27.13
N SER A 7 39.56 -14.03 -26.94
CA SER A 7 38.78 -12.79 -26.79
C SER A 7 37.55 -13.09 -25.94
N GLY A 8 37.80 -13.24 -24.64
CA GLY A 8 36.79 -13.04 -23.61
C GLY A 8 36.28 -11.61 -23.71
N GLY A 9 35.35 -11.38 -24.63
CA GLY A 9 34.50 -10.22 -24.61
C GLY A 9 33.57 -10.38 -23.43
N GLN A 10 34.06 -10.02 -22.24
CA GLN A 10 33.23 -9.73 -21.09
C GLN A 10 32.30 -8.61 -21.54
N ARG A 11 31.14 -9.02 -22.04
CA ARG A 11 29.98 -8.18 -22.22
C ARG A 11 29.60 -7.74 -20.81
N VAL A 12 30.29 -6.72 -20.33
CA VAL A 12 29.68 -5.70 -19.49
C VAL A 12 28.64 -5.01 -20.38
N ARG A 13 27.63 -5.77 -20.82
CA ARG A 13 26.44 -5.19 -21.43
C ARG A 13 25.79 -4.47 -20.28
N ALA A 14 25.62 -3.16 -20.47
CA ALA A 14 24.88 -2.28 -19.59
C ALA A 14 23.76 -3.07 -18.92
N VAL A 15 23.63 -2.92 -17.60
CA VAL A 15 22.44 -3.36 -16.89
C VAL A 15 21.28 -2.62 -17.55
N ASP A 16 20.71 -3.23 -18.59
CA ASP A 16 19.51 -2.75 -19.26
C ASP A 16 18.46 -2.75 -18.15
N ARG A 17 18.10 -1.55 -17.69
CA ARG A 17 17.19 -1.36 -16.57
C ARG A 17 15.82 -1.87 -16.98
N ALA A 18 15.58 -3.15 -16.73
CA ALA A 18 14.27 -3.73 -16.83
C ALA A 18 13.42 -3.25 -15.64
N SER A 19 12.31 -2.58 -15.94
CA SER A 19 11.32 -2.17 -14.95
C SER A 19 10.15 -3.14 -14.99
N VAL A 20 9.62 -3.49 -13.82
CA VAL A 20 8.44 -4.36 -13.71
C VAL A 20 7.34 -3.55 -13.04
N PHE A 21 6.21 -3.46 -13.73
CA PHE A 21 5.04 -2.71 -13.30
C PHE A 21 3.92 -3.67 -12.89
N VAL A 22 3.34 -3.40 -11.72
CA VAL A 22 2.11 -4.02 -11.27
C VAL A 22 0.96 -3.07 -11.62
N LEU A 23 0.12 -3.51 -12.54
CA LEU A 23 -1.04 -2.81 -13.06
C LEU A 23 -2.28 -3.24 -12.29
N GLY A 24 -2.75 -2.36 -11.41
CA GLY A 24 -4.05 -2.47 -10.75
C GLY A 24 -4.79 -1.14 -10.87
N ARG A 25 -5.68 -0.83 -9.92
CA ARG A 25 -6.35 0.49 -9.89
C ARG A 25 -5.41 1.67 -9.80
N ARG A 26 -4.26 1.49 -9.13
CA ARG A 26 -3.15 2.43 -9.16
C ARG A 26 -1.89 1.67 -9.57
N PRO A 27 -1.32 1.94 -10.76
CA PRO A 27 -0.08 1.32 -11.19
C PRO A 27 1.05 1.61 -10.21
N ALA A 28 1.88 0.61 -9.94
CA ALA A 28 3.08 0.74 -9.12
C ALA A 28 4.23 -0.03 -9.75
N GLU A 29 5.43 0.53 -9.68
CA GLU A 29 6.65 -0.19 -10.03
C GLU A 29 7.05 -1.12 -8.88
N CYS A 30 7.72 -2.23 -9.21
CA CYS A 30 8.36 -3.07 -8.21
C CYS A 30 9.31 -2.26 -7.33
N ARG A 31 9.34 -2.57 -6.03
CA ARG A 31 10.22 -1.88 -5.08
C ARG A 31 11.69 -2.05 -5.44
N SER A 32 12.02 -3.22 -5.96
CA SER A 32 13.29 -3.51 -6.61
C SER A 32 13.09 -4.59 -7.65
N THR A 33 13.88 -4.49 -8.71
CA THR A 33 13.97 -5.52 -9.74
C THR A 33 15.43 -5.99 -9.81
N THR A 34 15.62 -7.30 -9.82
CA THR A 34 16.93 -7.92 -9.96
C THR A 34 16.93 -8.80 -11.20
N TRP A 35 17.89 -8.55 -12.08
CA TRP A 35 18.10 -9.40 -13.25
C TRP A 35 18.68 -10.76 -12.83
N VAL A 36 18.15 -11.85 -13.38
CA VAL A 36 18.64 -13.21 -13.12
C VAL A 36 19.14 -13.86 -14.42
N SER A 37 18.36 -13.74 -15.49
CA SER A 37 18.72 -14.21 -16.84
C SER A 37 17.92 -13.45 -17.90
N ASP A 38 18.21 -13.68 -19.19
CA ASP A 38 17.48 -13.07 -20.31
C ASP A 38 15.98 -13.37 -20.31
N SER A 39 15.54 -14.45 -19.63
CA SER A 39 14.13 -14.84 -19.50
C SER A 39 13.56 -14.62 -18.10
N THR A 40 14.36 -14.19 -17.12
CA THR A 40 13.97 -14.18 -15.70
C THR A 40 14.39 -12.91 -14.99
N LEU A 41 13.41 -12.25 -14.36
CA LEU A 41 13.59 -11.15 -13.43
C LEU A 41 13.00 -11.52 -12.07
N LYS A 42 13.64 -11.10 -10.99
CA LYS A 42 13.07 -11.12 -9.64
C LYS A 42 12.52 -9.73 -9.32
N CYS A 43 11.25 -9.64 -8.96
CA CYS A 43 10.62 -8.40 -8.50
C CYS A 43 10.22 -8.52 -7.03
N VAL A 44 10.56 -7.50 -6.24
CA VAL A 44 9.94 -7.28 -4.92
C VAL A 44 8.65 -6.51 -5.13
N VAL A 45 7.53 -7.22 -5.05
CA VAL A 45 6.18 -6.69 -5.25
C VAL A 45 5.92 -5.52 -4.28
N PRO A 46 5.38 -4.39 -4.76
CA PRO A 46 5.05 -3.26 -3.90
C PRO A 46 3.87 -3.60 -2.98
N ALA A 47 3.69 -2.82 -1.92
CA ALA A 47 2.48 -2.95 -1.11
C ALA A 47 1.24 -2.57 -1.95
N LEU A 48 0.12 -3.24 -1.69
CA LEU A 48 -1.15 -2.90 -2.32
C LEU A 48 -1.48 -1.42 -2.03
N PRO A 49 -1.75 -0.60 -3.05
CA PRO A 49 -2.04 0.81 -2.84
C PRO A 49 -3.29 1.00 -1.98
N MET A 50 -3.23 1.92 -1.02
CA MET A 50 -4.33 2.28 -0.12
C MET A 50 -5.43 3.09 -0.85
N VAL A 51 -6.03 2.47 -1.86
CA VAL A 51 -7.19 2.96 -2.60
C VAL A 51 -8.23 1.85 -2.65
N SER A 52 -9.49 2.20 -2.87
CA SER A 52 -10.56 1.22 -3.08
C SER A 52 -10.16 0.21 -4.15
N GLN A 53 -10.32 -1.09 -3.88
CA GLN A 53 -10.01 -2.23 -4.75
C GLN A 53 -11.24 -3.10 -4.98
N SER A 54 -11.21 -3.86 -6.08
CA SER A 54 -12.15 -4.97 -6.29
C SER A 54 -11.65 -6.20 -5.53
N VAL A 55 -11.90 -6.24 -4.22
CA VAL A 55 -11.51 -7.35 -3.35
C VAL A 55 -12.47 -8.51 -3.57
N ASP A 56 -11.92 -9.71 -3.83
CA ASP A 56 -12.66 -10.95 -3.62
C ASP A 56 -12.71 -11.22 -2.11
N GLU A 57 -13.88 -10.98 -1.51
CA GLU A 57 -14.08 -11.09 -0.06
C GLU A 57 -13.95 -12.53 0.44
N ALA A 58 -14.31 -13.52 -0.39
CA ALA A 58 -14.24 -14.93 -0.02
C ALA A 58 -12.78 -15.41 0.03
N GLY A 59 -12.00 -15.11 -1.01
CA GLY A 59 -10.58 -15.46 -1.08
C GLY A 59 -9.65 -14.48 -0.36
N ARG A 60 -10.14 -13.30 0.04
CA ARG A 60 -9.33 -12.15 0.50
C ARG A 60 -8.21 -11.82 -0.48
N THR A 61 -8.58 -11.74 -1.76
CA THR A 61 -7.61 -11.51 -2.84
C THR A 61 -7.91 -10.28 -3.69
N VAL A 62 -6.86 -9.74 -4.30
CA VAL A 62 -6.96 -8.72 -5.36
C VAL A 62 -6.04 -9.13 -6.50
N ALA A 63 -6.62 -9.30 -7.69
CA ALA A 63 -5.85 -9.55 -8.90
C ALA A 63 -5.29 -8.24 -9.48
N ALA A 64 -4.05 -8.29 -9.95
CA ALA A 64 -3.37 -7.25 -10.69
C ALA A 64 -2.67 -7.87 -11.90
N SER A 65 -2.44 -7.11 -12.96
CA SER A 65 -1.66 -7.57 -14.09
C SER A 65 -0.20 -7.14 -13.95
N VAL A 66 0.73 -7.88 -14.53
CA VAL A 66 2.15 -7.57 -14.53
C VAL A 66 2.58 -7.19 -15.94
N GLN A 67 3.39 -6.15 -16.04
CA GLN A 67 4.01 -5.72 -17.28
C GLN A 67 5.51 -5.52 -17.07
N VAL A 68 6.31 -6.09 -17.96
CA VAL A 68 7.76 -5.91 -17.98
C VAL A 68 8.09 -4.87 -19.05
N GLN A 69 8.87 -3.87 -18.69
CA GLN A 69 9.43 -2.89 -19.62
C GLN A 69 10.94 -3.08 -19.69
N VAL A 70 11.47 -3.23 -20.90
CA VAL A 70 12.91 -3.25 -21.17
C VAL A 70 13.18 -2.18 -22.22
N LEU A 71 13.95 -1.15 -21.85
CA LEU A 71 14.16 0.04 -22.68
C LEU A 71 12.80 0.65 -23.13
N SER A 72 12.57 0.77 -24.43
CA SER A 72 11.33 1.27 -25.03
C SER A 72 10.27 0.19 -25.29
N SER A 73 10.57 -1.07 -25.00
CA SER A 73 9.68 -2.20 -25.26
C SER A 73 8.92 -2.61 -24.00
N ARG A 74 7.62 -2.91 -24.14
CA ARG A 74 6.76 -3.37 -23.05
C ARG A 74 6.11 -4.70 -23.40
N SER A 75 6.09 -5.62 -22.44
CA SER A 75 5.33 -6.85 -22.58
C SER A 75 3.83 -6.56 -22.61
N ARG A 76 3.06 -7.45 -23.24
CA ARG A 76 1.61 -7.45 -23.10
C ARG A 76 1.26 -7.95 -21.69
N ALA A 77 0.28 -7.31 -21.07
CA ALA A 77 -0.35 -7.81 -19.86
C ALA A 77 -1.49 -8.75 -20.26
N THR A 78 -1.18 -10.03 -20.42
CA THR A 78 -2.17 -11.07 -20.80
C THR A 78 -2.78 -11.74 -19.55
N GLY A 79 -3.74 -12.64 -19.74
CA GLY A 79 -4.36 -13.41 -18.65
C GLY A 79 -3.39 -14.26 -17.84
N ASP A 80 -2.24 -14.65 -18.42
CA ASP A 80 -1.17 -15.38 -17.72
C ASP A 80 -0.26 -14.46 -16.88
N SER A 81 -0.35 -13.15 -17.10
CA SER A 81 0.44 -12.14 -16.38
C SER A 81 -0.28 -11.64 -15.13
N VAL A 82 -0.92 -12.52 -14.37
CA VAL A 82 -1.70 -12.16 -13.18
C VAL A 82 -0.89 -12.34 -11.91
N LEU A 83 -0.83 -11.27 -11.11
CA LEU A 83 -0.35 -11.25 -9.74
C LEU A 83 -1.56 -11.18 -8.80
N THR A 84 -1.61 -12.07 -7.83
CA THR A 84 -2.67 -12.09 -6.82
C THR A 84 -2.12 -11.61 -5.48
N TYR A 85 -2.59 -10.46 -5.02
CA TYR A 85 -2.42 -10.07 -3.62
C TYR A 85 -3.33 -10.95 -2.77
N THR A 86 -2.78 -11.53 -1.70
CA THR A 86 -3.50 -12.38 -0.75
C THR A 86 -3.57 -11.72 0.62
N ASN A 87 -4.43 -12.24 1.50
CA ASN A 87 -4.67 -11.68 2.83
C ASN A 87 -5.06 -10.20 2.80
N VAL A 88 -5.75 -9.78 1.74
CA VAL A 88 -6.20 -8.40 1.57
C VAL A 88 -7.33 -8.14 2.56
N PRO A 89 -7.21 -7.13 3.44
CA PRO A 89 -8.29 -6.77 4.35
C PRO A 89 -9.54 -6.34 3.59
N ALA A 90 -10.71 -6.76 4.07
CA ALA A 90 -11.98 -6.47 3.41
C ALA A 90 -12.26 -4.96 3.29
N TYR A 91 -11.71 -4.14 4.20
CA TYR A 91 -11.88 -2.69 4.12
C TYR A 91 -11.30 -2.03 2.87
N TYR A 92 -10.44 -2.73 2.09
CA TYR A 92 -10.00 -2.23 0.78
C TYR A 92 -11.15 -2.15 -0.24
N SER A 93 -12.32 -2.76 0.00
CA SER A 93 -13.50 -2.55 -0.85
C SER A 93 -14.16 -1.19 -0.62
N CYS A 94 -13.92 -0.53 0.53
CA CYS A 94 -14.51 0.76 0.87
C CYS A 94 -13.99 1.88 -0.03
N ASP A 95 -14.91 2.73 -0.51
CA ASP A 95 -14.57 3.88 -1.36
C ASP A 95 -13.83 4.97 -0.56
N ASN A 96 -12.63 5.30 -1.03
CA ASN A 96 -11.81 6.39 -0.49
C ASN A 96 -11.41 7.42 -1.55
N ASN A 97 -12.05 7.44 -2.73
CA ASN A 97 -11.66 8.31 -3.84
C ASN A 97 -11.98 9.79 -3.60
N ARG A 98 -12.99 10.10 -2.76
CA ARG A 98 -13.48 11.47 -2.53
C ARG A 98 -13.07 12.07 -1.18
N VAL A 99 -12.31 11.36 -0.37
CA VAL A 99 -11.99 11.76 1.03
C VAL A 99 -11.18 13.06 1.14
N ALA A 100 -10.50 13.46 0.06
CA ALA A 100 -9.76 14.72 0.01
C ALA A 100 -10.65 15.95 -0.26
N ALA A 101 -11.78 15.74 -0.94
CA ALA A 101 -12.66 16.81 -1.40
C ALA A 101 -13.87 17.04 -0.47
N ASP A 102 -14.30 16.01 0.25
CA ASP A 102 -15.54 16.03 1.01
C ASP A 102 -15.41 15.32 2.38
N GLN A 103 -15.71 16.07 3.44
CA GLN A 103 -15.69 15.56 4.81
C GLN A 103 -16.78 14.50 5.05
N ALA A 104 -17.94 14.61 4.39
CA ALA A 104 -18.99 13.59 4.48
C ALA A 104 -18.55 12.29 3.80
N ALA A 105 -17.90 12.37 2.64
CA ALA A 105 -17.26 11.20 2.01
C ALA A 105 -16.16 10.59 2.89
N GLN A 106 -15.36 11.41 3.57
CA GLN A 106 -14.34 10.94 4.51
C GLN A 106 -14.95 10.17 5.70
N GLN A 107 -16.03 10.67 6.30
CA GLN A 107 -16.75 9.99 7.38
C GLN A 107 -17.40 8.68 6.89
N THR A 108 -17.96 8.69 5.68
CA THR A 108 -18.57 7.51 5.06
C THR A 108 -17.53 6.41 4.81
N CYS A 109 -16.36 6.78 4.27
CA CYS A 109 -15.21 5.88 4.13
C CYS A 109 -14.83 5.28 5.48
N PHE A 110 -14.69 6.12 6.51
CA PHE A 110 -14.25 5.67 7.83
C PHE A 110 -15.22 4.66 8.44
N LYS A 111 -16.52 4.94 8.35
CA LYS A 111 -17.57 4.04 8.83
C LYS A 111 -17.50 2.69 8.12
N CYS A 112 -17.42 2.68 6.79
CA CYS A 112 -17.26 1.45 6.00
C CYS A 112 -16.01 0.68 6.44
N CYS A 113 -14.86 1.36 6.46
CA CYS A 113 -13.57 0.74 6.77
C CYS A 113 -13.57 0.12 8.16
N ARG A 114 -14.05 0.87 9.17
CA ARG A 114 -14.07 0.42 10.56
C ARG A 114 -14.93 -0.81 10.72
N THR A 115 -16.14 -0.81 10.14
CA THR A 115 -17.05 -1.96 10.19
C THR A 115 -16.43 -3.20 9.55
N ALA A 116 -15.84 -3.07 8.36
CA ALA A 116 -15.17 -4.18 7.68
C ALA A 116 -13.95 -4.70 8.47
N CYS A 117 -13.11 -3.79 8.96
CA CYS A 117 -11.93 -4.13 9.76
C CYS A 117 -12.28 -4.89 11.04
N VAL A 118 -13.29 -4.44 11.77
CA VAL A 118 -13.72 -5.08 13.01
C VAL A 118 -14.28 -6.47 12.73
N LYS A 119 -15.11 -6.61 11.69
CA LYS A 119 -15.61 -7.92 11.24
C LYS A 119 -14.47 -8.87 10.88
N ASP A 120 -13.49 -8.38 10.15
CA ASP A 120 -12.30 -9.16 9.81
C ASP A 120 -11.57 -9.62 11.07
N GLN A 121 -11.26 -8.71 12.01
CA GLN A 121 -10.57 -9.04 13.26
C GLN A 121 -11.28 -10.16 14.03
N PHE A 122 -12.61 -10.09 14.17
CA PHE A 122 -13.36 -11.13 14.87
C PHE A 122 -13.48 -12.43 14.08
N SER A 123 -13.53 -12.39 12.75
CA SER A 123 -13.59 -13.60 11.90
C SER A 123 -12.34 -14.47 11.98
N VAL A 124 -11.16 -13.86 12.19
CA VAL A 124 -9.87 -14.60 12.27
C VAL A 124 -9.49 -14.97 13.71
N GLY A 125 -10.37 -14.73 14.69
CA GLY A 125 -10.09 -14.98 16.10
C GLY A 125 -9.09 -13.98 16.69
N SER A 126 -9.41 -12.68 16.62
CA SER A 126 -8.52 -11.57 17.00
C SER A 126 -7.66 -11.86 18.24
N SER A 127 -6.34 -11.83 18.05
CA SER A 127 -5.35 -11.90 19.13
C SER A 127 -5.19 -10.56 19.87
N LEU A 128 -5.85 -9.49 19.38
CA LEU A 128 -5.80 -8.15 19.93
C LEU A 128 -6.78 -8.01 21.10
N LYS A 129 -6.44 -8.60 22.25
CA LYS A 129 -7.18 -8.59 23.53
C LYS A 129 -7.85 -7.24 23.88
N GLY A 130 -9.08 -7.00 23.38
CA GLY A 130 -9.84 -5.77 23.59
C GLY A 130 -9.39 -4.53 22.79
N GLN A 131 -8.31 -4.63 22.00
CA GLN A 131 -7.74 -3.50 21.24
C GLN A 131 -8.11 -3.50 19.74
N ALA A 132 -8.95 -4.43 19.30
CA ALA A 132 -9.36 -4.54 17.90
C ALA A 132 -9.97 -3.23 17.37
N PHE A 133 -10.77 -2.53 18.18
CA PHE A 133 -11.39 -1.27 17.78
C PHE A 133 -10.37 -0.14 17.57
N SER A 134 -9.44 0.07 18.51
CA SER A 134 -8.42 1.11 18.37
C SER A 134 -7.47 0.84 17.22
N TRP A 135 -7.10 -0.43 17.02
CA TRP A 135 -6.29 -0.85 15.87
C TRP A 135 -7.00 -0.55 14.54
N CYS A 136 -8.30 -0.86 14.45
CA CYS A 136 -9.09 -0.56 13.27
C CYS A 136 -9.25 0.95 13.04
N ASP A 137 -9.44 1.73 14.10
CA ASP A 137 -9.54 3.19 14.00
C ASP A 137 -8.25 3.80 13.44
N ASP A 138 -7.08 3.35 13.90
CA ASP A 138 -5.78 3.80 13.39
C ASP A 138 -5.61 3.46 11.90
N ARG A 139 -5.92 2.22 11.49
CA ARG A 139 -5.81 1.79 10.08
C ARG A 139 -6.77 2.54 9.17
N CYS A 140 -8.02 2.70 9.60
CA CYS A 140 -9.03 3.43 8.84
C CYS A 140 -8.75 4.94 8.78
N SER A 141 -8.10 5.50 9.81
CA SER A 141 -7.67 6.90 9.77
C SER A 141 -6.60 7.12 8.68
N GLN A 142 -5.72 6.15 8.46
CA GLN A 142 -4.72 6.21 7.40
C GLN A 142 -5.37 5.99 6.02
N TYR A 143 -6.21 4.96 5.89
CA TYR A 143 -6.87 4.61 4.64
C TYR A 143 -7.85 5.67 4.11
N CYS A 144 -8.62 6.29 5.01
CA CYS A 144 -9.57 7.36 4.66
C CYS A 144 -8.97 8.77 4.77
N GLY A 145 -7.64 8.90 4.88
CA GLY A 145 -6.96 10.19 4.76
C GLY A 145 -7.13 11.16 5.95
N TYR A 146 -7.42 10.67 7.16
CA TYR A 146 -7.35 11.51 8.37
C TYR A 146 -5.90 11.83 8.76
N SER A 147 -4.95 10.96 8.42
CA SER A 147 -3.53 11.10 8.79
C SER A 147 -2.67 11.92 7.80
N SER A 148 -3.23 12.42 6.69
CA SER A 148 -2.48 13.18 5.67
C SER A 148 -2.39 14.69 5.91
N ARG A 149 -2.78 15.20 7.09
CA ARG A 149 -2.56 16.60 7.48
C ARG A 149 -1.65 16.67 8.70
N GLY A 150 -0.36 16.98 8.46
CA GLY A 150 0.64 17.35 9.45
C GLY A 150 0.33 18.63 10.24
N ARG A 151 -0.89 18.78 10.76
CA ARG A 151 -1.32 19.88 11.64
C ARG A 151 -2.17 19.43 12.85
N GLY A 152 -2.45 18.13 13.01
CA GLY A 152 -3.31 17.63 14.10
C GLY A 152 -2.62 17.33 15.44
N ARG A 153 -1.34 16.95 15.45
CA ARG A 153 -0.66 16.54 16.70
C ARG A 153 -0.10 17.70 17.55
N ARG A 154 -0.02 18.94 17.03
CA ARG A 154 0.36 20.11 17.84
C ARG A 154 -0.82 20.77 18.57
N LEU A 155 -2.03 20.70 18.02
CA LEU A 155 -3.18 21.40 18.61
C LEU A 155 -3.81 20.67 19.80
N VAL A 156 -3.68 19.35 19.90
CA VAL A 156 -4.14 18.62 21.11
C VAL A 156 -3.23 18.89 22.32
N ARG A 157 -1.92 19.13 22.10
CA ARG A 157 -1.01 19.57 23.18
C ARG A 157 -1.20 21.04 23.56
N LEU A 158 -1.48 21.93 22.61
CA LEU A 158 -1.73 23.34 22.88
C LEU A 158 -3.07 23.59 23.58
N ARG A 159 -4.12 22.79 23.30
CA ARG A 159 -5.40 22.92 24.01
C ARG A 159 -5.30 22.51 25.48
N ARG A 160 -4.53 21.45 25.80
CA ARG A 160 -4.20 21.09 27.20
C ARG A 160 -3.30 22.10 27.91
N LEU A 161 -2.40 22.78 27.20
CA LEU A 161 -1.55 23.83 27.79
C LEU A 161 -2.31 25.14 28.05
N LEU A 162 -3.31 25.46 27.21
CA LEU A 162 -4.15 26.65 27.40
C LEU A 162 -5.25 26.43 28.46
N GLU A 163 -5.78 25.21 28.60
CA GLU A 163 -6.66 24.87 29.74
C GLU A 163 -5.92 24.89 31.07
N TRP A 164 -4.63 24.51 31.12
CA TRP A 164 -3.83 24.64 32.34
C TRP A 164 -3.51 26.08 32.73
N ARG A 165 -3.36 27.00 31.76
CA ARG A 165 -3.16 28.43 32.06
C ARG A 165 -4.43 29.13 32.56
N GLY A 166 -5.62 28.71 32.11
CA GLY A 166 -6.88 29.26 32.60
C GLY A 166 -7.25 28.90 34.04
N ILE A 167 -6.57 27.90 34.64
CA ILE A 167 -6.81 27.47 36.03
C ILE A 167 -5.91 28.23 37.02
N LEU A 168 -4.78 28.79 36.58
CA LEU A 168 -3.82 29.48 37.47
C LEU A 168 -4.07 31.00 37.60
N GLU A 169 -4.85 31.62 36.71
CA GLU A 169 -5.15 33.06 36.75
C GLU A 169 -6.52 33.38 37.38
N GLY A 170 -7.26 32.37 37.84
CA GLY A 170 -8.58 32.52 38.49
C GLY A 170 -8.55 32.50 40.02
N ASN A 171 -7.39 32.68 40.65
CA ASN A 171 -7.25 32.61 42.10
C ASN A 171 -6.29 33.68 42.65
N THR A 172 -6.70 34.94 42.49
CA THR A 172 -6.32 36.08 43.35
C THR A 172 -7.48 37.06 43.40
#